data_AF-A0A822CA43-F1
#
_entry.id   AF-A0A822CA43-F1
#
_cell.length_a   1.000
_cell.length_b   1.000
_cell.length_c   1.000
_cell.angle_alpha   90.00
_cell.angle_beta   90.00
_cell.angle_gamma   90.00
#
_symmetry.space_group_name_H-M   'P 1'
#
loop_
_entity.id
_entity.type
_entity.pdbx_description
1 polymer ?
#
loop_
_entity_poly.entity_id
_entity_poly.type
_entity_poly.pdbx_seq_one_letter_code
_entity_poly.pdbx_strand_id
1 'polypeptide(L)'
;DTEDSTKLISDSLNTSIEENRIIPFSMEQLGQAQQNDNYEKNILNNIKNYKNYTVKDNILMRRSNPPVPYVPQGDLRRTILHIYHDTAANGAHFGRNKTLHKIKQRYFWPSMYKD
;
A
#
# COMPACT_ATOMS: atom_id res chain seq x y z
N ASP A 1 39.61 12.12 13.74
CA ASP A 1 39.41 10.89 12.92
C ASP A 1 38.78 9.83 13.81
N THR A 2 37.52 9.43 13.70
CA THR A 2 36.62 9.39 12.55
C THR A 2 35.20 9.33 13.09
N GLU A 3 34.39 10.35 12.81
CA GLU A 3 32.93 10.29 12.93
C GLU A 3 32.39 9.59 11.67
N ASP A 4 31.91 8.36 11.80
CA ASP A 4 31.20 7.66 10.70
C ASP A 4 29.87 7.10 11.20
N SER A 5 28.84 7.95 11.15
CA SER A 5 27.64 7.74 10.33
C SER A 5 26.98 6.35 10.28
N THR A 6 26.89 5.58 11.36
CA THR A 6 25.87 4.52 11.46
C THR A 6 24.51 5.13 11.83
N LYS A 7 23.90 5.76 10.82
CA LYS A 7 22.52 6.24 10.81
C LYS A 7 21.53 5.12 11.18
N LEU A 8 20.75 5.37 12.23
CA LEU A 8 19.28 5.26 12.20
C LEU A 8 18.69 3.91 11.75
N ILE A 9 19.09 2.81 12.38
CA ILE A 9 18.40 1.51 12.22
C ILE A 9 18.14 0.95 13.62
N SER A 10 17.06 1.36 14.27
CA SER A 10 16.43 0.54 15.34
C SER A 10 15.21 1.16 16.00
N ASP A 11 14.95 2.46 15.83
CA ASP A 11 13.89 3.09 16.62
C ASP A 11 12.52 2.92 15.96
N SER A 12 11.74 2.01 16.55
CA SER A 12 10.27 1.94 16.57
C SER A 12 9.56 1.18 15.45
N LEU A 13 9.58 -0.16 15.52
CA LEU A 13 8.45 -0.98 15.06
C LEU A 13 8.18 -2.17 16.02
N ASN A 14 8.10 -1.90 17.32
CA ASN A 14 7.30 -2.71 18.23
C ASN A 14 5.94 -2.03 18.40
N THR A 15 4.98 -2.37 17.53
CA THR A 15 3.55 -2.24 17.81
C THR A 15 2.92 -3.60 17.55
N SER A 16 2.92 -4.40 18.61
CA SER A 16 1.81 -5.23 19.08
C SER A 16 1.03 -6.07 18.06
N ILE A 17 1.30 -7.38 18.07
CA ILE A 17 0.33 -8.48 17.91
C ILE A 17 -0.74 -8.27 16.81
N GLU A 18 -0.33 -8.31 15.54
CA GLU A 18 -1.19 -8.72 14.43
C GLU A 18 -0.37 -9.53 13.42
N GLU A 19 -0.30 -10.83 13.68
CA GLU A 19 0.50 -11.81 12.97
C GLU A 19 0.37 -11.68 11.42
N ASN A 20 1.52 -11.57 10.74
CA ASN A 20 1.69 -11.64 9.28
C ASN A 20 1.03 -10.53 8.42
N ARG A 21 0.89 -9.30 8.93
CA ARG A 21 0.67 -8.14 8.06
C ARG A 21 2.01 -7.57 7.62
N ILE A 22 2.55 -8.09 6.50
CA ILE A 22 3.65 -7.39 5.83
C ILE A 22 3.06 -6.14 5.20
N ILE A 23 3.16 -5.01 5.91
CA ILE A 23 2.82 -3.69 5.40
C ILE A 23 4.12 -3.13 4.80
N PRO A 24 4.23 -3.01 3.47
CA PRO A 24 5.48 -2.61 2.82
C PRO A 24 5.86 -1.14 3.02
N PHE A 25 4.96 -0.36 3.62
CA PHE A 25 5.05 1.10 3.67
C PHE A 25 4.29 1.64 4.88
N SER A 26 4.73 2.78 5.38
CA SER A 26 4.00 3.52 6.41
C SER A 26 2.80 4.25 5.81
N MET A 27 1.78 4.54 6.61
CA MET A 27 0.63 5.35 6.19
C MET A 27 1.04 6.73 5.66
N GLU A 28 2.13 7.29 6.19
CA GLU A 28 2.73 8.53 5.69
C GLU A 28 3.26 8.38 4.25
N GLN A 29 4.00 7.31 3.95
CA GLN A 29 4.50 7.05 2.60
C GLN A 29 3.35 6.84 1.60
N LEU A 30 2.28 6.19 2.05
CA LEU A 30 1.06 6.07 1.25
C LEU A 30 0.43 7.44 0.96
N GLY A 31 0.28 8.28 1.99
CA GLY A 31 -0.25 9.64 1.85
C GLY A 31 0.61 10.51 0.93
N GLN A 32 1.94 10.43 1.03
CA GLN A 32 2.87 11.14 0.14
C GLN A 32 2.77 10.66 -1.30
N ALA A 33 2.72 9.34 -1.51
CA ALA A 33 2.54 8.77 -2.84
C ALA A 33 1.20 9.22 -3.44
N GLN A 34 0.16 9.30 -2.62
CA GLN A 34 -1.17 9.78 -2.98
C GLN A 34 -1.13 11.26 -3.40
N GLN A 35 -0.51 12.13 -2.59
CA GLN A 35 -0.35 13.56 -2.90
C GLN A 35 0.40 13.84 -4.21
N ASN A 36 1.25 12.92 -4.67
CA ASN A 36 1.95 13.04 -5.94
C ASN A 36 1.14 12.50 -7.13
N ASP A 37 0.01 11.83 -6.89
CA ASP A 37 -0.84 11.22 -7.90
C ASP A 37 -1.92 12.19 -8.39
N ASN A 38 -1.83 12.59 -9.65
CA ASN A 38 -2.83 13.46 -10.27
C ASN A 38 -4.23 12.82 -10.30
N TYR A 39 -4.32 11.49 -10.33
CA TYR A 39 -5.60 10.79 -10.33
C TYR A 39 -6.27 10.84 -8.95
N GLU A 40 -5.52 10.70 -7.87
CA GLU A 40 -6.02 10.93 -6.52
C GLU A 40 -6.52 12.36 -6.32
N LYS A 41 -5.74 13.37 -6.74
CA LYS A 41 -6.19 14.79 -6.71
C LYS A 41 -7.51 15.00 -7.42
N ASN A 42 -7.69 14.38 -8.59
CA ASN A 42 -8.95 14.44 -9.33
C ASN A 42 -10.11 13.79 -8.56
N ILE A 43 -9.89 12.65 -7.91
CA ILE A 43 -10.89 12.00 -7.07
C ILE A 43 -11.22 12.85 -5.85
N LEU A 44 -10.21 13.37 -5.14
CA LEU A 44 -10.39 14.23 -3.96
C LEU A 44 -11.21 15.48 -4.30
N ASN A 45 -10.85 16.16 -5.39
CA ASN A 45 -11.58 17.33 -5.90
C ASN A 45 -13.05 17.00 -6.24
N ASN A 46 -13.32 15.77 -6.66
CA ASN A 46 -14.65 15.29 -7.03
C ASN A 46 -15.21 14.26 -6.05
N ILE A 47 -14.76 14.25 -4.79
CA ILE A 47 -15.05 13.14 -3.85
C ILE A 47 -16.57 12.98 -3.63
N LYS A 48 -17.32 14.09 -3.75
CA LYS A 48 -18.79 14.11 -3.73
C LYS A 48 -19.43 13.27 -4.83
N ASN A 49 -18.82 13.23 -6.02
CA ASN A 49 -19.25 12.41 -7.15
C ASN A 49 -18.79 10.95 -7.00
N TYR A 50 -17.65 10.74 -6.34
CA TYR A 50 -17.04 9.43 -6.12
C TYR A 50 -17.55 8.73 -4.85
N LYS A 51 -18.82 8.31 -4.84
CA LYS A 51 -19.48 7.61 -3.71
C LYS A 51 -18.78 6.31 -3.26
N ASN A 52 -17.96 5.72 -4.12
CA ASN A 52 -17.19 4.50 -3.84
C ASN A 52 -15.86 4.77 -3.15
N TYR A 53 -15.52 6.02 -2.89
CA TYR A 53 -14.30 6.44 -2.20
C TYR A 53 -14.64 7.25 -0.96
N THR A 54 -13.75 7.22 0.01
CA THR A 54 -13.84 7.96 1.26
C THR A 54 -12.45 8.40 1.65
N VAL A 55 -12.31 9.59 2.21
CA VAL A 55 -11.02 10.07 2.72
C VAL A 55 -11.03 9.85 4.22
N LYS A 56 -9.98 9.23 4.75
CA LYS A 56 -9.79 9.03 6.17
C LYS A 56 -8.33 9.35 6.50
N ASP A 57 -8.08 10.17 7.51
CA ASP A 57 -6.71 10.53 7.93
C ASP A 57 -5.84 11.08 6.78
N ASN A 58 -6.45 11.88 5.89
CA ASN A 58 -5.82 12.39 4.65
C ASN A 58 -5.35 11.30 3.68
N ILE A 59 -5.89 10.09 3.79
CA ILE A 59 -5.64 8.96 2.89
C ILE A 59 -6.92 8.64 2.14
N LEU A 60 -6.84 8.58 0.81
CA LEU A 60 -7.93 8.08 -0.01
C LEU A 60 -8.11 6.58 0.24
N MET A 61 -9.30 6.20 0.70
CA MET A 61 -9.73 4.82 0.88
C MET A 61 -10.87 4.51 -0.07
N ARG A 62 -10.92 3.28 -0.59
CA ARG A 62 -12.07 2.77 -1.30
C ARG A 62 -13.09 2.24 -0.29
N ARG A 63 -14.35 2.63 -0.49
CA ARG A 63 -15.53 2.12 0.22
C ARG A 63 -15.79 0.67 -0.21
N SER A 64 -15.01 -0.23 0.35
CA SER A 64 -15.18 -1.68 0.29
C SER A 64 -15.53 -2.18 1.70
N ASN A 65 -15.94 -3.44 1.85
CA ASN A 65 -16.15 -4.06 3.16
C ASN A 65 -15.14 -5.20 3.34
N PRO A 66 -14.02 -5.00 4.08
CA PRO A 66 -13.61 -3.78 4.81
C PRO A 66 -13.06 -2.67 3.88
N PRO A 67 -13.03 -1.39 4.34
CA PRO A 67 -12.48 -0.29 3.56
C PRO A 67 -10.98 -0.46 3.36
N VAL A 68 -10.51 -0.25 2.13
CA VAL A 68 -9.12 -0.50 1.75
C VAL A 68 -8.45 0.78 1.24
N PRO A 69 -7.19 1.06 1.61
CA PRO A 69 -6.44 2.19 1.07
C PRO A 69 -6.26 2.11 -0.45
N TYR A 70 -6.37 3.26 -1.12
CA TYR A 70 -6.05 3.42 -2.53
C TYR A 70 -4.53 3.50 -2.73
N VAL A 71 -3.95 2.70 -3.63
CA VAL A 71 -2.52 2.76 -3.93
C VAL A 71 -2.29 3.42 -5.30
N PRO A 72 -1.68 4.62 -5.35
CA PRO A 72 -1.40 5.33 -6.60
C PRO A 72 -0.35 4.60 -7.44
N GLN A 73 -0.18 5.01 -8.70
CA GLN A 73 0.81 4.39 -9.57
C GLN A 73 2.21 4.84 -9.15
N GLY A 74 3.16 3.90 -9.06
CA GLY A 74 4.55 4.20 -8.75
C GLY A 74 5.21 3.08 -7.96
N ASP A 75 6.27 3.44 -7.25
CA ASP A 75 7.13 2.51 -6.51
C ASP A 75 6.38 1.72 -5.46
N LEU A 76 5.37 2.32 -4.81
CA LEU A 76 4.55 1.63 -3.80
C LEU A 76 3.91 0.35 -4.36
N ARG A 77 3.37 0.38 -5.58
CA ARG A 77 2.80 -0.82 -6.23
C ARG A 77 3.88 -1.87 -6.46
N ARG A 78 5.06 -1.45 -6.91
CA ARG A 78 6.21 -2.33 -7.17
C ARG A 78 6.72 -2.97 -5.88
N THR A 79 6.82 -2.21 -4.79
CA THR A 79 7.23 -2.71 -3.47
C THR A 79 6.22 -3.72 -2.93
N ILE A 80 4.91 -3.44 -3.00
CA ILE A 80 3.86 -4.40 -2.60
C ILE A 80 4.01 -5.69 -3.42
N LEU A 81 4.09 -5.57 -4.74
CA LEU A 81 4.21 -6.74 -5.61
C LEU A 81 5.49 -7.54 -5.31
N HIS A 82 6.63 -6.88 -5.12
CA HIS A 82 7.91 -7.51 -4.84
C HIS A 82 7.88 -8.30 -3.52
N ILE A 83 7.39 -7.69 -2.44
CA ILE A 83 7.28 -8.35 -1.14
C ILE A 83 6.38 -9.58 -1.19
N TYR A 84 5.19 -9.43 -1.80
CA TYR A 84 4.26 -10.55 -1.89
C TYR A 84 4.72 -11.60 -2.93
N HIS A 85 5.55 -11.23 -3.90
CA HIS A 85 6.18 -12.15 -4.83
C HIS A 85 7.26 -12.98 -4.13
N ASP A 86 8.14 -12.35 -3.37
CA ASP A 86 9.19 -13.01 -2.57
C ASP A 86 8.56 -13.97 -1.54
N THR A 87 7.53 -13.51 -0.83
CA THR A 87 6.78 -14.34 0.13
C THR A 87 6.08 -15.53 -0.56
N ALA A 88 5.55 -15.34 -1.78
CA ALA A 88 4.91 -16.41 -2.54
C ALA A 88 5.92 -17.42 -3.12
N ALA A 89 7.12 -16.96 -3.49
CA ALA A 89 8.21 -17.81 -3.94
C ALA A 89 8.66 -18.79 -2.85
N ASN A 90 8.63 -18.37 -1.58
CA ASN A 90 9.02 -19.19 -0.43
C ASN A 90 7.92 -20.18 0.01
N GLY A 91 6.74 -20.17 -0.61
CA GLY A 91 5.56 -20.90 -0.16
C GLY A 91 4.72 -21.49 -1.30
N ALA A 92 5.28 -22.43 -2.05
CA ALA A 92 4.60 -23.48 -2.82
C ALA A 92 3.56 -23.05 -3.89
N HIS A 93 3.93 -23.20 -5.17
CA HIS A 93 3.11 -23.59 -6.35
C HIS A 93 1.75 -22.90 -6.65
N PHE A 94 1.29 -21.91 -5.87
CA PHE A 94 0.03 -21.20 -6.09
C PHE A 94 0.32 -19.75 -6.46
N GLY A 95 0.50 -19.57 -7.77
CA GLY A 95 1.05 -18.40 -8.43
C GLY A 95 0.28 -17.10 -8.24
N ARG A 96 0.85 -16.05 -8.86
CA ARG A 96 0.39 -14.67 -9.11
C ARG A 96 -1.03 -14.31 -8.65
N ASN A 97 -2.02 -15.12 -8.99
CA ASN A 97 -3.41 -15.01 -8.56
C ASN A 97 -3.61 -14.93 -7.03
N LYS A 98 -2.90 -15.74 -6.23
CA LYS A 98 -3.05 -15.72 -4.76
C LYS A 98 -2.47 -14.45 -4.15
N THR A 99 -1.34 -13.99 -4.70
CA THR A 99 -0.71 -12.71 -4.35
C THR A 99 -1.63 -11.55 -4.68
N LEU A 100 -2.12 -11.46 -5.92
CA LEU A 100 -3.07 -10.42 -6.33
C LEU A 100 -4.36 -10.45 -5.52
N HIS A 101 -4.87 -11.63 -5.17
CA HIS A 101 -6.07 -11.75 -4.35
C HIS A 101 -5.86 -11.18 -2.94
N LYS A 102 -4.75 -11.53 -2.27
CA LYS A 102 -4.40 -10.98 -0.95
C LYS A 102 -4.20 -9.48 -0.99
N ILE A 103 -3.51 -8.99 -2.02
CA ILE A 103 -3.30 -7.57 -2.26
C ILE A 103 -4.65 -6.88 -2.41
N LYS A 104 -5.54 -7.38 -3.28
CA LYS A 104 -6.84 -6.77 -3.58
C LYS A 104 -7.79 -6.74 -2.38
N GLN A 105 -7.68 -7.72 -1.49
CA GLN A 105 -8.44 -7.74 -0.23
C GLN A 105 -7.98 -6.64 0.75
N ARG A 106 -6.75 -6.14 0.63
CA ARG A 106 -6.13 -5.20 1.57
C ARG A 106 -5.89 -3.81 0.98
N TYR A 107 -5.71 -3.71 -0.32
CA TYR A 107 -5.33 -2.52 -1.06
C TYR A 107 -6.16 -2.44 -2.34
N PHE A 108 -6.40 -1.23 -2.83
CA PHE A 108 -7.12 -1.03 -4.09
C PHE A 108 -6.37 -0.12 -5.05
N TRP A 109 -6.29 -0.50 -6.33
CA TRP A 109 -5.91 0.38 -7.42
C TRP A 109 -6.49 -0.10 -8.75
N PRO A 110 -6.80 0.81 -9.70
CA PRO A 110 -7.53 0.50 -10.92
C PRO A 110 -6.77 -0.41 -11.90
N SER A 111 -5.43 -0.37 -11.91
CA SER A 111 -4.63 -1.16 -12.86
C SER A 111 -4.41 -2.62 -12.45
N MET A 112 -4.99 -3.11 -11.34
CA MET A 112 -4.81 -4.51 -10.89
C MET A 112 -5.19 -5.58 -11.93
N TYR A 113 -6.08 -5.24 -12.87
CA TYR A 113 -6.58 -6.16 -13.89
C TYR A 113 -5.91 -6.02 -15.25
N LYS A 114 -5.08 -4.99 -15.44
CA LYS A 114 -4.44 -4.70 -16.74
C LYS A 114 -2.99 -5.21 -16.83
N ASP A 115 -2.42 -5.69 -15.73
CA ASP A 115 -1.08 -6.28 -15.67
C ASP A 115 -1.11 -7.80 -15.52
#